data_AF-A0A4Y9L7H6-F1
#
_entry.id   AF-A0A4Y9L7H6-F1
#
_cell.length_a   1.000
_cell.length_b   1.000
_cell.length_c   1.000
_cell.angle_alpha   90.00
_cell.angle_beta   90.00
_cell.angle_gamma   90.00
#
_symmetry.space_group_name_H-M   'P 1'
#
loop_
_entity.id
_entity.type
_entity.pdbx_description
1 polymer ?
#
loop_
_entity_poly.entity_id
_entity_poly.type
_entity_poly.pdbx_seq_one_letter_code
_entity_poly.pdbx_strand_id
1 'polypeptide(L)' 'MRRFVEEADRGQRTLLPECLDDFIDESNPVRVIDVFVDALGLAEMGFEGVEPAATGRRSYHPSVLLKLYIYGYLNR' A
#
# COMPACT_ATOMS: atom_id res chain seq x y z
N MET A 1 20.36 -31.51 6.81
CA MET A 1 19.11 -30.94 6.26
C MET A 1 18.38 -30.22 7.39
N ARG A 2 18.24 -28.89 7.32
CA ARG A 2 17.47 -28.15 8.34
C ARG A 2 16.00 -28.52 8.21
N ARG A 3 15.35 -28.84 9.34
CA ARG A 3 13.96 -29.36 9.39
C ARG A 3 12.93 -28.29 9.74
N PHE A 4 13.37 -27.09 10.11
CA PHE A 4 12.51 -25.98 10.54
C PHE A 4 13.01 -24.65 9.94
N VAL A 5 12.09 -23.70 9.80
CA VAL A 5 12.39 -22.31 9.47
C VAL A 5 13.08 -21.67 10.67
N GLU A 6 14.22 -21.01 10.45
CA GLU A 6 14.93 -20.29 11.51
C GLU A 6 14.25 -18.95 11.76
N GLU A 7 14.06 -18.61 13.04
CA GLU A 7 13.50 -17.34 13.47
C GLU A 7 14.53 -16.21 13.31
N ALA A 8 14.03 -14.97 13.18
CA ALA A 8 14.90 -13.79 13.20
C ALA A 8 15.42 -13.52 14.62
N ASP A 9 16.72 -13.23 14.74
CA ASP A 9 17.32 -12.83 16.02
C ASP A 9 16.77 -11.47 16.46
N ARG A 10 16.01 -11.47 17.57
CA ARG A 10 15.40 -10.25 18.14
C ARG A 10 16.43 -9.24 18.63
N GLY A 11 17.69 -9.64 18.84
CA GLY A 11 18.80 -8.75 19.20
C GLY A 11 19.53 -8.15 17.99
N GLN A 12 19.24 -8.64 16.78
CA GLN A 12 19.84 -8.13 15.55
C GLN A 12 19.50 -6.66 15.36
N ARG A 13 20.54 -5.85 15.14
CA ARG A 13 20.40 -4.42 14.84
C ARG A 13 20.66 -4.18 13.37
N THR A 14 19.76 -3.46 12.71
CA THR A 14 19.98 -2.95 11.35
C THR A 14 20.47 -1.51 11.40
N LEU A 15 21.20 -1.07 10.37
CA LEU A 15 21.63 0.33 10.25
C LEU A 15 20.44 1.26 9.96
N LEU A 16 19.48 0.77 9.17
CA LEU A 16 18.24 1.45 8.81
C LEU A 16 17.06 0.48 8.98
N PRO A 17 15.84 0.99 9.27
CA PRO A 17 14.63 0.19 9.19
C PRO A 17 14.41 -0.36 7.77
N GLU A 18 13.86 -1.56 7.67
CA GLU A 18 13.44 -2.15 6.39
C GLU A 18 12.30 -1.32 5.76
N CYS A 19 12.28 -1.24 4.43
CA CYS A 19 11.17 -0.59 3.74
C CYS A 19 9.96 -1.53 3.78
N LEU A 20 8.75 -0.99 3.97
CA LEU A 20 7.53 -1.80 3.86
C LEU A 20 7.41 -2.46 2.48
N ASP A 21 7.95 -1.80 1.45
CA ASP A 21 7.94 -2.29 0.07
C ASP A 21 8.85 -3.51 -0.14
N ASP A 22 9.86 -3.70 0.72
CA ASP A 22 10.76 -4.86 0.68
C ASP A 22 10.02 -6.16 1.05
N PHE A 23 8.88 -6.04 1.75
CA PHE A 23 8.03 -7.18 2.12
C PHE A 23 7.00 -7.54 1.05
N ILE A 24 6.93 -6.78 -0.05
CA ILE A 24 5.96 -6.98 -1.12
C ILE A 24 6.66 -7.58 -2.33
N ASP A 25 6.34 -8.83 -2.63
CA ASP A 25 6.85 -9.55 -3.81
C ASP A 25 6.65 -8.75 -5.11
N GLU A 26 7.61 -8.80 -6.01
CA GLU A 26 7.56 -8.07 -7.30
C GLU A 26 6.35 -8.47 -8.14
N SER A 27 5.89 -9.72 -8.03
CA SER A 27 4.72 -10.25 -8.73
C SER A 27 3.40 -10.03 -7.98
N ASN A 28 3.43 -9.37 -6.80
CA ASN A 28 2.22 -9.14 -6.02
C ASN A 28 1.23 -8.25 -6.80
N PRO A 29 -0.07 -8.62 -6.87
CA PRO A 29 -1.08 -7.83 -7.60
C PRO A 29 -1.22 -6.38 -7.11
N VAL A 30 -0.81 -6.06 -5.89
CA VAL A 30 -0.82 -4.67 -5.37
C VAL A 30 -0.02 -3.73 -6.27
N ARG A 31 1.07 -4.20 -6.90
CA ARG A 31 1.90 -3.41 -7.81
C ARG A 31 1.11 -2.89 -9.01
N VAL A 32 0.26 -3.74 -9.59
CA VAL A 32 -0.60 -3.36 -10.71
C VAL A 32 -1.71 -2.43 -10.23
N ILE A 33 -2.27 -2.65 -9.04
CA ILE A 33 -3.28 -1.78 -8.45
C ILE A 33 -2.72 -0.37 -8.23
N ASP A 34 -1.48 -0.25 -7.75
CA ASP A 34 -0.82 1.04 -7.57
C ASP A 34 -0.71 1.80 -8.87
N VAL A 35 -0.06 1.21 -9.88
CA VAL A 35 0.12 1.84 -11.20
C VAL A 35 -1.23 2.18 -11.85
N PHE A 36 -2.22 1.28 -11.74
CA PHE A 36 -3.54 1.50 -12.30
C PHE A 36 -4.24 2.69 -11.66
N VAL A 37 -4.33 2.73 -10.33
CA VAL A 37 -5.05 3.81 -9.63
C VAL A 37 -4.31 5.13 -9.72
N ASP A 38 -2.97 5.12 -9.70
CA ASP A 38 -2.17 6.35 -9.81
C ASP A 38 -2.23 6.97 -11.22
N ALA A 39 -2.59 6.18 -12.24
CA ALA A 39 -2.85 6.69 -13.59
C ALA A 39 -4.25 7.32 -13.75
N LEU A 40 -5.14 7.20 -12.77
CA LEU A 40 -6.51 7.74 -12.85
C LEU A 40 -6.56 9.21 -12.43
N GLY A 41 -7.19 10.04 -13.27
CA GLY A 41 -7.58 11.40 -12.92
C GLY A 41 -8.79 11.40 -11.98
N LEU A 42 -8.61 11.08 -10.69
CA LEU A 42 -9.72 10.90 -9.75
C LEU A 42 -10.61 12.15 -9.62
N ALA A 43 -10.04 13.35 -9.66
CA ALA A 43 -10.81 14.60 -9.66
C ALA A 43 -11.71 14.72 -10.91
N GLU A 44 -11.18 14.38 -12.09
CA GLU A 44 -11.90 14.42 -13.36
C GLU A 44 -13.00 13.35 -13.43
N MET A 45 -12.79 12.22 -12.73
CA MET A 45 -13.77 11.15 -12.58
C MET A 45 -14.88 11.49 -11.56
N GLY A 46 -14.81 12.65 -10.89
CA GLY A 46 -15.83 13.10 -9.95
C GLY A 46 -15.67 12.53 -8.53
N PHE A 47 -14.49 12.05 -8.15
CA PHE A 47 -14.25 11.69 -6.75
C PHE A 47 -14.19 12.93 -5.87
N GLU A 48 -14.97 12.93 -4.79
CA GLU A 48 -14.89 13.94 -3.74
C GLU A 48 -13.67 13.71 -2.83
N GLY A 49 -13.17 14.79 -2.22
CA GLY A 49 -12.08 14.71 -1.22
C GLY A 49 -10.69 14.43 -1.80
N VAL A 50 -10.52 14.55 -3.13
CA VAL A 50 -9.20 14.57 -3.79
C VAL A 50 -8.42 15.80 -3.31
N GLU A 51 -9.07 16.97 -3.32
CA GLU A 51 -8.52 18.18 -2.72
C GLU A 51 -8.80 18.20 -1.21
N PRO A 52 -7.76 18.33 -0.36
CA PRO A 52 -7.94 18.35 1.08
C PRO A 52 -8.61 19.66 1.52
N ALA A 53 -9.44 19.58 2.56
CA ALA A 53 -9.98 20.77 3.21
C ALA A 53 -8.85 21.64 3.79
N ALA A 54 -9.01 22.97 3.72
CA ALA A 54 -8.02 23.92 4.22
C ALA A 54 -7.80 23.83 5.74
N THR A 55 -8.81 23.37 6.48
CA THR A 55 -8.78 23.25 7.95
C THR A 55 -9.42 21.94 8.41
N GLY A 56 -9.12 21.54 9.65
CA GLY A 56 -9.66 20.33 10.27
C GLY A 56 -8.78 19.09 10.08
N ARG A 57 -9.35 17.92 10.41
CA ARG A 57 -8.66 16.63 10.27
C ARG A 57 -8.62 16.23 8.80
N ARG A 58 -7.43 15.93 8.30
CA ARG A 58 -7.23 15.42 6.93
C ARG A 58 -7.99 14.10 6.77
N SER A 59 -8.78 14.00 5.71
CA SER A 59 -9.37 12.74 5.24
C SER A 59 -8.31 11.86 4.61
N TYR A 60 -8.62 10.57 4.45
CA TYR A 60 -7.84 9.72 3.56
C TYR A 60 -8.05 10.18 2.11
N HIS A 61 -6.98 10.16 1.32
CA HIS A 61 -7.08 10.46 -0.10
C HIS A 61 -7.90 9.34 -0.81
N PRO A 62 -8.82 9.67 -1.73
CA PRO A 62 -9.67 8.68 -2.39
C PRO A 62 -8.90 7.57 -3.11
N SER A 63 -7.69 7.86 -3.63
CA SER A 63 -6.85 6.84 -4.27
C SER A 63 -6.51 5.70 -3.30
N VAL A 64 -6.21 6.00 -2.03
CA VAL A 64 -5.88 4.97 -1.03
C VAL A 64 -7.09 4.06 -0.79
N LEU A 65 -8.28 4.65 -0.66
CA LEU A 65 -9.51 3.90 -0.45
C LEU A 65 -9.85 3.02 -1.66
N LEU A 66 -9.66 3.54 -2.88
CA LEU A 66 -9.88 2.79 -4.11
C LEU A 66 -8.89 1.62 -4.26
N LYS A 67 -7.60 1.84 -3.98
CA LYS A 67 -6.57 0.79 -3.97
C LYS A 67 -6.97 -0.34 -3.01
N LEU A 68 -7.38 -0.01 -1.79
CA LEU A 68 -7.85 -0.99 -0.80
C LEU A 68 -9.10 -1.73 -1.26
N TYR A 69 -10.06 -1.02 -1.86
CA TYR A 69 -11.27 -1.63 -2.38
C TYR A 69 -10.95 -2.67 -3.47
N ILE A 70 -10.15 -2.30 -4.47
CA ILE A 70 -9.75 -3.21 -5.56
C ILE A 70 -8.97 -4.41 -5.00
N TYR A 71 -7.99 -4.16 -4.12
CA TYR A 71 -7.18 -5.21 -3.50
C TYR A 71 -8.05 -6.24 -2.77
N GLY A 72 -9.05 -5.78 -2.00
CA GLY A 72 -9.98 -6.65 -1.28
C GLY A 72 -10.84 -7.53 -2.21
N TYR A 73 -11.20 -7.04 -3.40
CA TYR A 73 -11.93 -7.84 -4.38
C TYR A 73 -11.05 -8.86 -5.12
N LEU A 74 -9.76 -8.55 -5.32
CA LEU A 74 -8.82 -9.45 -5.99
C LEU A 74 -8.29 -10.57 -5.08
N ASN A 75 -8.19 -10.35 -3.76
CA ASN A 75 -7.60 -11.31 -2.82
C ASN A 75 -8.65 -11.99 -1.91
N ARG A 76 -9.62 -12.69 -2.50
CA ARG A 76 -10.62 -13.47 -1.75
C ARG A 76 -10.05 -14.68 -1.04
#